data_AF-A7RTH7-F1
#
_entry.id   AF-A7RTH7-F1
#
_cell.length_a   1.000
_cell.length_b   1.000
_cell.length_c   1.000
_cell.angle_alpha   90.00
_cell.angle_beta   90.00
_cell.angle_gamma   90.00
#
_symmetry.space_group_name_H-M   'P 1'
#
loop_
_entity.id
_entity.type
_entity.pdbx_description
1 polymer ?
#
loop_
_entity_poly.entity_id
_entity_poly.type
_entity_poly.pdbx_seq_one_letter_code
_entity_poly.pdbx_strand_id
1 'polypeptide(L)'
;MTNELGQHKWVTIEEYVKGDFVKYITNDGTSCDSEDGYMEIEQKCVSLTHFSIEHSLGLLLIVDLQGSGHTLYDPEIASRDHTKDGKFLFAAGNLSQTAMDNFLAQHREFNMYCKLLELKLEKGKRLRQSIIPRVKHS
;
A
#
# COMPACT_ATOMS: atom_id res chain seq x y z
N MET A 1 -15.55 8.93 25.05
CA MET A 1 -16.36 7.86 25.66
C MET A 1 -15.56 7.25 26.81
N THR A 2 -16.16 6.95 27.95
CA THR A 2 -15.50 6.22 29.07
C THR A 2 -15.86 4.75 28.99
N ASN A 3 -14.88 3.85 29.19
CA ASN A 3 -15.17 2.42 29.29
C ASN A 3 -15.88 2.09 30.63
N GLU A 4 -16.28 0.83 30.82
CA GLU A 4 -16.94 0.33 32.04
C GLU A 4 -16.09 0.52 33.32
N LEU A 5 -14.81 0.84 33.18
CA LEU A 5 -13.86 1.11 34.25
C LEU A 5 -13.62 2.62 34.49
N GLY A 6 -14.40 3.50 33.83
CA GLY A 6 -14.28 4.96 33.96
C GLY A 6 -13.05 5.56 33.26
N GLN A 7 -12.34 4.80 32.44
CA GLN A 7 -11.16 5.28 31.72
C GLN A 7 -11.58 5.96 30.42
N HIS A 8 -10.97 7.11 30.13
CA HIS A 8 -11.19 7.81 28.87
C HIS A 8 -10.61 6.99 27.70
N LYS A 9 -11.45 6.69 26.71
CA LYS A 9 -11.06 6.05 25.45
C LYS A 9 -11.05 7.08 24.33
N TRP A 10 -9.91 7.18 23.65
CA TRP A 10 -9.77 7.93 22.41
C TRP A 10 -10.40 7.13 21.26
N VAL A 11 -11.10 7.83 20.38
CA VAL A 11 -11.74 7.26 19.20
C VAL A 11 -11.43 8.15 18.00
N THR A 12 -11.33 7.54 16.84
CA THR A 12 -11.38 8.22 15.54
C THR A 12 -12.85 8.32 15.11
N ILE A 13 -13.20 9.39 14.41
CA ILE A 13 -14.54 9.60 13.84
C ILE A 13 -14.33 9.92 12.37
N GLU A 14 -15.09 9.27 11.51
CA GLU A 14 -15.08 9.44 10.06
C GLU A 14 -16.51 9.49 9.52
N GLU A 15 -16.64 9.86 8.25
CA GLU A 15 -17.94 9.95 7.58
C GLU A 15 -18.52 8.55 7.34
N TYR A 16 -19.85 8.42 7.49
CA TYR A 16 -20.52 7.17 7.13
C TYR A 16 -20.51 6.99 5.61
N VAL A 17 -19.84 5.93 5.15
CA VAL A 17 -19.82 5.54 3.75
C VAL A 17 -20.94 4.54 3.49
N LYS A 18 -21.88 4.89 2.60
CA LYS A 18 -22.99 4.03 2.20
C LYS A 18 -22.55 3.05 1.11
N GLY A 19 -22.99 1.80 1.23
CA GLY A 19 -22.84 0.75 0.23
C GLY A 19 -22.19 -0.49 0.83
N ASP A 20 -21.92 -1.48 -0.02
CA ASP A 20 -21.30 -2.73 0.42
C ASP A 20 -19.80 -2.54 0.60
N PHE A 21 -19.28 -3.13 1.68
CA PHE A 21 -17.85 -3.21 1.94
C PHE A 21 -17.22 -4.23 0.99
N VAL A 22 -16.13 -3.83 0.35
CA VAL A 22 -15.30 -4.69 -0.50
C VAL A 22 -13.83 -4.48 -0.17
N LYS A 23 -13.07 -5.56 -0.06
CA LYS A 23 -11.61 -5.54 0.06
C LYS A 23 -11.01 -5.87 -1.32
N TYR A 24 -10.15 -4.99 -1.82
CA TYR A 24 -9.53 -5.07 -3.14
C TYR A 24 -8.08 -5.54 -3.07
N ILE A 25 -7.33 -5.05 -2.08
CA ILE A 25 -5.95 -5.46 -1.81
C ILE A 25 -5.88 -5.84 -0.34
N THR A 26 -5.38 -7.03 -0.03
CA THR A 26 -5.18 -7.49 1.35
C THR A 26 -3.97 -6.82 2.00
N ASN A 27 -3.85 -6.95 3.32
CA ASN A 27 -2.67 -6.52 4.07
C ASN A 27 -1.40 -7.30 3.69
N ASP A 28 -1.52 -8.53 3.17
CA ASP A 28 -0.40 -9.32 2.65
C ASP A 28 -0.07 -9.03 1.18
N GLY A 29 -0.61 -7.94 0.62
CA GLY A 29 -0.28 -7.45 -0.73
C GLY A 29 -0.92 -8.23 -1.88
N THR A 30 -1.83 -9.17 -1.59
CA THR A 30 -2.54 -9.97 -2.59
C THR A 30 -3.75 -9.19 -3.15
N SER A 31 -4.01 -9.27 -4.45
CA SER A 31 -5.25 -8.76 -5.03
C SER A 31 -6.41 -9.72 -4.77
N CYS A 32 -7.53 -9.17 -4.29
CA CYS A 32 -8.81 -9.85 -4.17
C CYS A 32 -9.58 -9.67 -5.49
N ASP A 33 -9.11 -10.31 -6.56
CA ASP A 33 -9.79 -10.24 -7.85
C ASP A 33 -11.13 -10.99 -7.76
N SER A 34 -12.21 -10.36 -8.26
CA SER A 34 -13.48 -11.06 -8.43
C SER A 34 -13.36 -12.18 -9.49
N GLU A 35 -14.24 -13.18 -9.49
CA GLU A 35 -14.24 -14.23 -10.54
C GLU A 35 -14.34 -13.62 -11.96
N ASP A 36 -14.96 -12.43 -12.07
CA ASP A 36 -15.06 -11.65 -13.30
C ASP A 36 -13.87 -10.70 -13.51
N GLY A 37 -12.91 -10.60 -12.59
CA GLY A 37 -11.54 -10.06 -12.71
C GLY A 37 -11.33 -8.67 -13.34
N TYR A 38 -12.40 -7.96 -13.69
CA TYR A 38 -12.36 -6.82 -14.59
C TYR A 38 -13.13 -5.61 -14.05
N MET A 39 -13.54 -5.61 -12.78
CA MET A 39 -14.19 -4.43 -12.21
C MET A 39 -13.24 -3.24 -12.23
N GLU A 40 -13.76 -2.09 -12.68
CA GLU A 40 -12.97 -0.88 -12.90
C GLU A 40 -12.18 -0.47 -11.65
N ILE A 41 -12.84 -0.56 -10.49
CA ILE A 41 -12.26 -0.22 -9.20
C ILE A 41 -11.17 -1.19 -8.74
N GLU A 42 -11.30 -2.49 -9.00
CA GLU A 42 -10.29 -3.51 -8.69
C GLU A 42 -8.99 -3.19 -9.44
N GLN A 43 -9.11 -2.93 -10.75
CA GLN A 43 -7.95 -2.58 -11.58
C GLN A 43 -7.31 -1.26 -11.12
N LYS A 44 -8.10 -0.24 -10.74
CA LYS A 44 -7.58 1.00 -10.18
C LYS A 44 -6.85 0.78 -8.86
N CYS A 45 -7.36 -0.07 -7.98
CA CYS A 45 -6.71 -0.39 -6.70
C CYS A 45 -5.38 -1.09 -6.92
N VAL A 46 -5.33 -2.11 -7.79
CA VAL A 46 -4.07 -2.78 -8.18
C VAL A 46 -3.07 -1.78 -8.77
N SER A 47 -3.53 -0.86 -9.63
CA SER A 47 -2.66 0.18 -10.20
C SER A 47 -2.18 1.20 -9.18
N LEU A 48 -2.99 1.56 -8.19
CA LEU A 48 -2.60 2.45 -7.10
C LEU A 48 -1.52 1.80 -6.23
N THR A 49 -1.70 0.51 -5.89
CA THR A 49 -0.70 -0.27 -5.18
C THR A 49 0.61 -0.36 -5.97
N HIS A 50 0.55 -0.65 -7.28
CA HIS A 50 1.76 -0.60 -8.15
C HIS A 50 2.40 0.78 -8.16
N PHE A 51 1.63 1.82 -8.43
CA PHE A 51 2.13 3.20 -8.47
C PHE A 51 2.89 3.56 -7.19
N SER A 52 2.38 3.14 -6.02
CA SER A 52 3.01 3.43 -4.73
C SER A 52 4.43 2.83 -4.61
N ILE A 53 4.63 1.58 -5.03
CA ILE A 53 5.95 0.92 -4.96
C ILE A 53 6.91 1.44 -6.02
N GLU A 54 6.42 1.79 -7.21
CA GLU A 54 7.26 2.39 -8.24
C GLU A 54 7.69 3.82 -7.89
N HIS A 55 6.72 4.67 -7.53
CA HIS A 55 6.97 6.09 -7.24
C HIS A 55 7.82 6.29 -5.99
N SER A 56 7.71 5.38 -5.01
CA SER A 56 8.54 5.38 -3.82
C SER A 56 9.92 4.74 -4.02
N LEU A 57 10.27 4.32 -5.24
CA LEU A 57 11.52 3.60 -5.54
C LEU A 57 11.68 2.33 -4.69
N GLY A 58 10.60 1.57 -4.55
CA GLY A 58 10.55 0.31 -3.82
C GLY A 58 10.61 0.46 -2.29
N LEU A 59 10.22 1.62 -1.75
CA LEU A 59 10.27 1.89 -0.31
C LEU A 59 8.93 1.67 0.40
N LEU A 60 7.82 1.94 -0.29
CA LEU A 60 6.47 1.94 0.27
C LEU A 60 5.53 1.19 -0.66
N LEU A 61 4.60 0.43 -0.10
CA LEU A 61 3.51 -0.23 -0.80
C LEU A 61 2.21 0.07 -0.06
N ILE A 62 1.23 0.62 -0.77
CA ILE A 62 -0.13 0.81 -0.23
C ILE A 62 -0.88 -0.52 -0.32
N VAL A 63 -1.34 -1.00 0.83
CA VAL A 63 -2.08 -2.27 1.00
C VAL A 63 -3.35 -2.02 1.82
N ASP A 64 -4.09 -3.09 2.10
CA ASP A 64 -5.40 -3.05 2.77
C ASP A 64 -6.39 -2.08 2.10
N LEU A 65 -6.37 -2.00 0.77
CA LEU A 65 -7.31 -1.19 0.01
C LEU A 65 -8.69 -1.81 0.09
N GLN A 66 -9.57 -1.17 0.85
CA GLN A 66 -10.94 -1.57 1.11
C GLN A 66 -11.86 -0.35 1.08
N GLY A 67 -13.13 -0.57 0.77
CA GLY A 67 -14.03 0.55 0.57
C GLY A 67 -15.44 0.16 0.15
N SER A 68 -16.22 1.17 -0.23
CA SER A 68 -17.48 0.97 -0.94
C SER A 68 -17.48 1.75 -2.25
N GLY A 69 -17.55 1.02 -3.36
CA GLY A 69 -17.37 1.59 -4.69
C GLY A 69 -16.04 2.32 -4.81
N HIS A 70 -16.07 3.60 -5.19
CA HIS A 70 -14.86 4.42 -5.34
C HIS A 70 -14.40 5.13 -4.06
N THR A 71 -15.07 4.91 -2.93
CA THR A 71 -14.70 5.51 -1.63
C THR A 71 -13.92 4.48 -0.83
N LEU A 72 -12.59 4.65 -0.79
CA LEU A 72 -11.68 3.82 -0.01
C LEU A 72 -11.48 4.40 1.39
N TYR A 73 -11.31 3.54 2.39
CA TYR A 73 -11.03 3.91 3.78
C TYR A 73 -10.04 2.93 4.41
N ASP A 74 -9.39 3.36 5.49
CA ASP A 74 -8.42 2.58 6.26
C ASP A 74 -7.30 1.89 5.46
N PRO A 75 -6.57 2.59 4.57
CA PRO A 75 -5.42 1.97 3.89
C PRO A 75 -4.25 1.76 4.85
N GLU A 76 -3.45 0.73 4.59
CA GLU A 76 -2.18 0.47 5.29
C GLU A 76 -0.98 0.72 4.37
N ILE A 77 0.16 1.11 4.94
CA ILE A 77 1.42 1.33 4.21
C ILE A 77 2.44 0.30 4.67
N ALA A 78 2.73 -0.68 3.82
CA ALA A 78 3.87 -1.57 4.02
C ALA A 78 5.16 -0.83 3.64
N SER A 79 6.08 -0.68 4.60
CA SER A 79 7.37 -0.02 4.40
C SER A 79 8.52 -1.02 4.38
N ARG A 80 9.49 -0.86 3.47
CA ARG A 80 10.65 -1.75 3.38
C ARG A 80 11.65 -1.56 4.52
N ASP A 81 11.86 -0.32 4.94
CA ASP A 81 12.77 0.04 6.03
C ASP A 81 11.97 0.39 7.29
N HIS A 82 12.50 0.07 8.48
CA HIS A 82 11.83 0.40 9.74
C HIS A 82 12.01 1.86 10.15
N THR A 83 13.02 2.54 9.62
CA THR A 83 13.33 3.92 9.93
C THR A 83 13.95 4.65 8.75
N LYS A 84 13.52 5.88 8.48
CA LYS A 84 14.22 6.83 7.61
C LYS A 84 14.53 8.10 8.42
N ASP A 85 15.80 8.51 8.43
CA ASP A 85 16.27 9.70 9.16
C ASP A 85 15.86 9.72 10.65
N GLY A 86 15.87 8.55 11.31
CA GLY A 86 15.47 8.40 12.71
C GLY A 86 13.96 8.43 12.99
N LYS A 87 13.11 8.52 11.95
CA LYS A 87 11.66 8.41 12.08
C LYS A 87 11.20 7.02 11.68
N PHE A 88 10.37 6.38 12.52
CA PHE A 88 9.72 5.12 12.18
C PHE A 88 8.81 5.32 10.97
N LEU A 89 8.94 4.42 9.99
CA LEU A 89 8.01 4.37 8.86
C LEU A 89 6.76 3.58 9.28
N PHE A 90 5.62 3.91 8.66
CA PHE A 90 4.34 3.27 8.96
C PHE A 90 4.42 1.76 8.71
N ALA A 91 3.78 1.00 9.61
CA ALA A 91 3.67 -0.46 9.60
C ALA A 91 4.93 -1.17 9.06
N ALA A 92 6.08 -0.95 9.71
CA ALA A 92 7.33 -1.55 9.30
C ALA A 92 7.59 -2.84 10.10
N GLY A 93 7.51 -4.00 9.44
CA GLY A 93 7.66 -5.33 10.03
C GLY A 93 7.92 -6.39 8.96
N ASN A 94 8.08 -7.65 9.38
CA ASN A 94 8.25 -8.77 8.43
C ASN A 94 7.07 -8.90 7.46
N LEU A 95 5.86 -8.60 7.93
CA LEU A 95 4.63 -8.59 7.12
C LEU A 95 4.70 -7.59 5.96
N SER A 96 5.41 -6.47 6.14
CA SER A 96 5.57 -5.43 5.12
C SER A 96 6.41 -5.92 3.95
N GLN A 97 7.49 -6.66 4.22
CA GLN A 97 8.31 -7.27 3.17
C GLN A 97 7.55 -8.40 2.48
N THR A 98 6.83 -9.24 3.23
CA THR A 98 5.96 -10.28 2.66
C THR A 98 4.92 -9.67 1.73
N ALA A 99 4.29 -8.56 2.11
CA ALA A 99 3.31 -7.89 1.27
C ALA A 99 3.90 -7.39 -0.05
N MET A 100 5.10 -6.80 -0.01
CA MET A 100 5.84 -6.41 -1.21
C MET A 100 6.18 -7.60 -2.11
N ASP A 101 6.67 -8.68 -1.52
CA ASP A 101 7.07 -9.87 -2.28
C ASP A 101 5.86 -10.55 -2.93
N ASN A 102 4.75 -10.68 -2.19
CA ASN A 102 3.49 -11.24 -2.68
C ASN A 102 2.92 -10.41 -3.83
N PHE A 103 2.81 -9.09 -3.65
CA PHE A 103 2.31 -8.19 -4.69
C PHE A 103 3.13 -8.30 -5.96
N LEU A 104 4.47 -8.22 -5.87
CA LEU A 104 5.35 -8.33 -7.03
C LEU A 104 5.32 -9.72 -7.69
N ALA A 105 5.02 -10.78 -6.93
CA ALA A 105 4.91 -12.14 -7.44
C ALA A 105 3.61 -12.39 -8.20
N GLN A 106 2.48 -11.83 -7.72
CA GLN A 106 1.15 -11.96 -8.31
C GLN A 106 0.93 -10.97 -9.46
N HIS A 107 1.36 -9.71 -9.29
CA HIS A 107 1.18 -8.63 -10.26
C HIS A 107 2.16 -8.75 -11.44
N ARG A 108 1.95 -9.76 -12.28
CA ARG A 108 2.79 -10.04 -13.47
C ARG A 108 2.32 -9.34 -14.72
N GLU A 109 1.01 -9.12 -14.84
CA GLU A 109 0.38 -8.50 -15.99
C GLU A 109 -0.18 -7.13 -15.66
N PHE A 110 0.17 -6.16 -16.49
CA PHE A 110 -0.26 -4.77 -16.30
C PHE A 110 -1.68 -4.61 -16.84
N ASN A 111 -2.59 -4.25 -15.94
CA ASN A 111 -3.94 -3.85 -16.33
C ASN A 111 -3.92 -2.54 -17.13
N MET A 112 -5.07 -2.10 -17.66
CA MET A 112 -5.14 -0.92 -18.52
C MET A 112 -4.73 0.38 -17.81
N TYR A 113 -4.97 0.51 -16.51
CA TYR A 113 -4.61 1.70 -15.73
C TYR A 113 -3.11 1.73 -15.43
N CYS A 114 -2.49 0.58 -15.15
CA CYS A 114 -1.03 0.50 -15.06
C CYS A 114 -0.36 0.96 -16.37
N LYS A 115 -0.93 0.58 -17.52
CA LYS A 115 -0.45 1.02 -18.84
C LYS A 115 -0.69 2.52 -19.07
N LEU A 116 -1.87 3.03 -18.71
CA LEU A 116 -2.23 4.45 -18.83
C LEU A 116 -1.32 5.35 -17.98
N LEU A 117 -0.91 4.86 -16.81
CA LEU A 117 0.04 5.51 -15.91
C LEU A 117 1.51 5.28 -16.30
N GLU A 118 1.77 4.53 -17.38
CA GLU A 118 3.10 4.17 -17.87
C GLU A 118 4.00 3.50 -16.82
N LEU A 119 3.38 2.74 -15.90
CA LEU A 119 4.07 2.05 -14.83
C LEU A 119 5.02 0.98 -15.39
N LYS A 120 6.06 0.66 -14.63
CA LYS A 120 7.09 -0.31 -14.94
C LYS A 120 7.36 -1.20 -13.72
N LEU A 121 7.72 -2.44 -13.99
CA LEU A 121 8.30 -3.35 -13.01
C LEU A 121 9.79 -3.39 -13.31
N GLU A 122 10.59 -2.56 -12.64
CA GLU A 122 12.06 -2.69 -12.74
C GLU A 122 12.49 -4.01 -12.07
N LYS A 123 12.50 -5.11 -12.82
CA LYS A 123 13.11 -6.36 -12.38
C LYS A 123 14.61 -6.13 -12.16
N GLY A 124 15.05 -6.25 -10.91
CA GLY A 124 16.43 -6.61 -10.62
C GLY A 124 17.49 -5.50 -10.64
N LYS A 125 17.15 -4.21 -10.51
CA LYS A 125 18.14 -3.29 -9.94
C LYS A 125 18.07 -3.40 -8.44
N ARG A 126 19.08 -4.03 -7.85
CA ARG A 126 19.49 -3.79 -6.45
C ARG A 126 19.40 -2.28 -6.24
N LEU A 127 18.38 -1.82 -5.53
CA LEU A 127 18.02 -0.41 -5.44
C LEU A 127 19.26 0.36 -5.05
N ARG A 128 19.80 1.14 -5.99
CA ARG A 128 21.12 1.71 -5.81
C ARG A 128 21.09 2.60 -4.57
N GLN A 129 21.92 2.27 -3.59
CA GLN A 129 22.32 3.12 -2.44
C GLN A 129 23.07 4.40 -2.90
N SER A 130 22.68 5.03 -4.01
CA SER A 130 23.45 6.10 -4.62
C SER A 130 22.60 7.32 -4.97
N ILE A 131 21.77 7.82 -4.05
CA ILE A 131 21.35 9.23 -4.02
C ILE A 131 21.19 9.71 -2.56
N ILE A 132 22.15 9.41 -1.69
CA ILE A 132 22.36 10.23 -0.49
C ILE A 132 23.70 10.93 -0.70
N PRO A 133 23.73 12.27 -0.85
CA PRO A 133 24.99 12.99 -0.86
C PRO A 133 25.73 12.65 0.44
N ARG A 134 26.94 12.08 0.34
CA ARG A 134 27.84 12.00 1.50
C ARG A 134 28.04 13.43 2.00
N VAL A 135 27.46 13.75 3.15
CA VAL A 135 27.81 14.95 3.90
C VAL A 135 29.29 14.80 4.25
N LYS A 136 30.15 15.58 3.59
CA LYS A 136 31.55 15.69 3.99
C LYS A 136 31.55 16.61 5.22
N HIS A 137 31.79 16.04 6.39
CA HIS A 137 32.21 16.85 7.53
C HIS A 137 33.65 17.28 7.27
N SER A 138 33.83 18.59 7.11
CA SER A 138 35.12 19.28 7.17
C SER A 138 35.52 19.51 8.62
#